data_AF-A0A1H6VJX4-F1
#
_entry.id   AF-A0A1H6VJX4-F1
#
_cell.length_a   1.000
_cell.length_b   1.000
_cell.length_c   1.000
_cell.angle_alpha   90.00
_cell.angle_beta   90.00
_cell.angle_gamma   90.00
#
_symmetry.space_group_name_H-M   'P 1'
#
loop_
_entity.id
_entity.type
_entity.pdbx_description
1 polymer ?
#
loop_
_entity_poly.entity_id
_entity_poly.type
_entity_poly.pdbx_seq_one_letter_code
_entity_poly.pdbx_strand_id
1 'polypeptide(L)'
;MQDNAFPVAGQVGYVAIEQPFGVQPPKVHCPICGQQQFVERDDEYLETPCEHLAFVFGGDEDEFVYASADFTERFARFDAELDARFPDEASRGGEDYEEASSFYRDLFPRRLAEMGYGAHLLALRITYGGMAEGGPVWFSDVYGFDYAAIREDDAP
;
A
#
# COMPACT_ATOMS: atom_id res chain seq x y z
N MET A 1 -13.44 15.11 9.57
CA MET A 1 -12.47 15.10 10.69
C MET A 1 -11.57 13.93 10.41
N GLN A 2 -10.30 14.19 10.05
CA GLN A 2 -9.35 13.12 9.77
C GLN A 2 -8.90 12.55 11.11
N ASP A 3 -9.22 11.27 11.35
CA ASP A 3 -8.68 10.50 12.47
C ASP A 3 -7.22 10.20 12.15
N ASN A 4 -6.35 11.19 12.35
CA ASN A 4 -4.92 10.97 12.48
C ASN A 4 -4.67 10.33 13.84
N ALA A 5 -5.08 9.07 13.99
CA ALA A 5 -4.65 8.25 15.12
C ALA A 5 -3.14 8.15 15.05
N PHE A 6 -2.44 8.70 16.04
CA PHE A 6 -1.01 8.48 16.19
C PHE A 6 -0.76 6.96 16.24
N PRO A 7 0.17 6.43 15.44
CA PRO A 7 0.46 5.00 15.48
C PRO A 7 0.87 4.63 16.90
N VAL A 8 0.22 3.60 17.47
CA VAL A 8 0.64 3.02 18.74
C VAL A 8 2.02 2.38 18.49
N ALA A 9 2.96 2.55 19.41
CA ALA A 9 4.29 1.96 19.28
C ALA A 9 4.20 0.45 18.96
N GLY A 10 4.84 0.02 17.86
CA GLY A 10 4.74 -1.35 17.34
C GLY A 10 3.83 -1.51 16.11
N GLN A 11 3.05 -0.48 15.74
CA GLN A 11 2.17 -0.52 14.57
C GLN A 11 2.83 0.02 13.31
N VAL A 12 2.30 -0.43 12.16
CA VAL A 12 2.63 0.07 10.83
C VAL A 12 2.42 1.58 10.79
N GLY A 13 3.42 2.31 10.32
CA GLY A 13 3.25 3.72 10.00
C GLY A 13 2.35 3.83 8.79
N TYR A 14 1.18 4.45 8.93
CA TYR A 14 0.26 4.66 7.82
C TYR A 14 -0.08 6.14 7.71
N VAL A 15 0.24 6.75 6.58
CA VAL A 15 0.07 8.19 6.35
C VAL A 15 -0.82 8.39 5.14
N ALA A 16 -1.89 9.15 5.31
CA ALA A 16 -2.77 9.56 4.22
C ALA A 16 -2.41 10.98 3.74
N ILE A 17 -2.22 11.12 2.43
CA ILE A 17 -1.88 12.35 1.75
C ILE A 17 -2.96 12.61 0.69
N GLU A 18 -3.68 13.72 0.82
CA GLU A 18 -4.69 14.12 -0.17
C GLU A 18 -4.13 15.26 -1.03
N GLN A 19 -4.07 15.06 -2.34
CA GLN A 19 -3.68 16.08 -3.31
C GLN A 19 -4.89 16.94 -3.70
N PRO A 20 -4.68 18.23 -4.02
CA PRO A 20 -5.72 19.05 -4.60
C PRO A 20 -6.20 18.47 -5.93
N PHE A 21 -7.49 18.62 -6.22
CA PHE A 21 -8.09 18.16 -7.48
C PHE A 21 -7.44 18.85 -8.69
N GLY A 22 -7.15 18.08 -9.74
CA GLY A 22 -6.56 18.56 -11.00
C GLY A 22 -5.03 18.72 -10.96
N VAL A 23 -4.39 18.34 -9.85
CA VAL A 23 -2.92 18.26 -9.77
C VAL A 23 -2.47 16.92 -10.33
N GLN A 24 -1.34 16.93 -11.05
CA GLN A 24 -0.74 15.69 -11.54
C GLN A 24 -0.38 14.76 -10.37
N PRO A 25 -0.49 13.42 -10.55
CA PRO A 25 -0.05 12.47 -9.55
C PRO A 25 1.40 12.78 -9.11
N PRO A 26 1.71 12.74 -7.81
CA PRO A 26 3.04 13.11 -7.35
C PRO A 26 4.06 12.04 -7.73
N LYS A 27 5.29 12.48 -8.02
CA LYS A 27 6.43 11.57 -8.14
C LYS A 27 6.81 11.07 -6.76
N VAL A 28 6.61 9.77 -6.51
CA VAL A 28 6.92 9.16 -5.22
C VAL A 28 8.40 8.79 -5.17
N HIS A 29 9.08 9.31 -4.14
CA HIS A 29 10.46 8.95 -3.82
C HIS A 29 10.48 8.05 -2.59
N CYS A 30 11.42 7.11 -2.55
CA CYS A 30 11.68 6.31 -1.37
C CYS A 30 12.14 7.22 -0.23
N PRO A 31 11.48 7.19 0.94
CA PRO A 31 11.88 8.01 2.08
C PRO A 31 13.18 7.53 2.75
N ILE A 32 13.69 6.35 2.38
CA ILE A 32 14.93 5.76 2.92
C ILE A 32 16.13 6.18 2.06
N CYS A 33 16.11 5.87 0.75
CA CYS A 33 17.26 6.13 -0.14
C CYS A 33 17.07 7.28 -1.14
N GLY A 34 15.89 7.90 -1.20
CA GLY A 34 15.58 9.00 -2.12
C GLY A 34 15.31 8.60 -3.57
N GLN A 35 15.46 7.32 -3.94
CA GLN A 35 15.19 6.83 -5.30
C GLN A 35 13.74 7.06 -5.70
N GLN A 36 13.51 7.57 -6.90
CA GLN A 36 12.17 7.70 -7.47
C GLN A 36 11.63 6.30 -7.82
N GLN A 37 10.40 5.97 -7.43
CA GLN A 37 9.86 4.61 -7.61
C GLN A 37 9.27 4.38 -9.01
N PHE A 38 8.81 5.44 -9.67
CA PHE A 38 8.21 5.38 -11.00
C PHE A 38 8.86 6.42 -11.88
N VAL A 39 9.31 6.02 -13.06
CA VAL A 39 9.85 6.93 -14.07
C VAL A 39 8.90 6.93 -15.26
N GLU A 40 8.30 8.07 -15.53
CA GLU A 40 7.54 8.29 -16.75
C GLU A 40 8.52 8.34 -17.94
N ARG A 41 8.33 7.45 -18.91
CA ARG A 41 9.10 7.39 -20.15
C ARG A 41 8.18 7.03 -21.31
N ASP A 42 8.16 7.88 -22.34
CA ASP A 42 7.41 7.63 -23.58
C ASP A 42 5.90 7.34 -23.33
N ASP A 43 5.29 8.10 -22.41
CA ASP A 43 3.89 7.95 -21.94
C ASP A 43 3.60 6.64 -21.17
N GLU A 44 4.64 5.87 -20.80
CA GLU A 44 4.54 4.69 -19.95
C GLU A 44 5.14 4.96 -18.55
N TYR A 45 4.51 4.42 -17.50
CA TYR A 45 5.07 4.40 -16.16
C TYR A 45 5.97 3.18 -16.02
N LEU A 46 7.29 3.40 -16.04
CA LEU A 46 8.28 2.36 -15.80
C LEU A 46 8.58 2.27 -14.30
N GLU A 47 8.38 1.08 -13.74
CA GLU A 47 8.77 0.79 -12.36
C GLU A 47 10.30 0.78 -12.23
N THR A 48 10.81 1.56 -11.29
CA THR A 48 12.22 1.52 -10.87
C THR A 48 12.27 1.27 -9.37
N PRO A 49 11.80 0.10 -8.90
CA PRO A 49 11.69 -0.16 -7.48
C PRO A 49 13.09 -0.21 -6.87
N CYS A 50 13.26 0.45 -5.73
CA CYS A 50 14.44 0.24 -4.90
C CYS A 50 14.23 -0.95 -3.95
N GLU A 51 15.28 -1.45 -3.32
CA GLU A 51 15.18 -2.59 -2.39
C GLU A 51 14.27 -2.35 -1.18
N HIS A 52 14.00 -1.08 -0.86
CA HIS A 52 13.13 -0.68 0.25
C HIS A 52 11.63 -0.71 -0.10
N LEU A 53 11.26 -0.77 -1.39
CA LEU A 53 9.86 -0.82 -1.77
C LEU A 53 9.33 -2.24 -1.56
N ALA A 54 8.35 -2.38 -0.66
CA ALA A 54 7.72 -3.66 -0.37
C ALA A 54 6.57 -3.94 -1.33
N PHE A 55 5.72 -2.96 -1.60
CA PHE A 55 4.57 -3.10 -2.51
C PHE A 55 4.08 -1.75 -3.02
N VAL A 56 3.30 -1.80 -4.10
CA VAL A 56 2.42 -0.71 -4.54
C VAL A 56 1.04 -1.30 -4.79
N PHE A 57 0.02 -0.71 -4.15
CA PHE A 57 -1.38 -1.04 -4.38
C PHE A 57 -1.99 0.08 -5.24
N GLY A 58 -2.41 -0.27 -6.45
CA GLY A 58 -3.03 0.65 -7.42
C GLY A 58 -4.51 0.82 -7.10
N GLY A 59 -4.94 2.06 -6.84
CA GLY A 59 -6.32 2.32 -6.43
C GLY A 59 -7.34 2.22 -7.56
N ASP A 60 -6.90 2.27 -8.82
CA ASP A 60 -7.77 2.13 -10.00
C ASP A 60 -8.03 0.65 -10.33
N GLU A 61 -6.99 -0.17 -10.23
CA GLU A 61 -7.04 -1.61 -10.47
C GLU A 61 -7.51 -2.41 -9.25
N ASP A 62 -7.46 -1.81 -8.06
CA ASP A 62 -7.77 -2.44 -6.76
C ASP A 62 -6.90 -3.69 -6.50
N GLU A 63 -5.64 -3.64 -6.92
CA GLU A 63 -4.69 -4.74 -6.82
C GLU A 63 -3.26 -4.28 -6.48
N PHE A 64 -2.42 -5.24 -6.09
CA PHE A 64 -0.98 -5.00 -5.95
C PHE A 64 -0.32 -5.00 -7.33
N VAL A 65 -0.07 -3.80 -7.87
CA VAL A 65 0.63 -3.61 -9.15
C VAL A 65 2.13 -3.90 -9.04
N TYR A 66 2.70 -3.75 -7.84
CA TYR A 66 4.06 -4.17 -7.52
C TYR A 66 4.11 -4.88 -6.16
N ALA A 67 4.94 -5.93 -6.07
CA ALA A 67 5.26 -6.62 -4.82
C ALA A 67 6.71 -7.12 -4.83
N SER A 68 7.42 -6.88 -3.72
CA SER A 68 8.73 -7.49 -3.48
C SER A 68 8.58 -8.99 -3.18
N ALA A 69 9.68 -9.74 -3.24
CA ALA A 69 9.68 -11.17 -2.91
C ALA A 69 9.22 -11.43 -1.47
N ASP A 70 9.70 -10.64 -0.50
CA ASP A 70 9.31 -10.74 0.91
C ASP A 70 7.82 -10.43 1.10
N PHE A 71 7.33 -9.36 0.45
CA PHE A 71 5.90 -9.04 0.50
C PHE A 71 5.04 -10.16 -0.09
N THR A 72 5.45 -10.71 -1.24
CA THR A 72 4.75 -11.80 -1.93
C THR A 72 4.63 -13.04 -1.03
N GLU A 73 5.70 -13.42 -0.34
CA GLU A 73 5.68 -14.55 0.59
C GLU A 73 4.75 -14.30 1.79
N ARG A 74 4.81 -13.11 2.39
CA ARG A 74 3.93 -12.73 3.50
C ARG A 74 2.47 -12.69 3.10
N PHE A 75 2.18 -12.15 1.92
CA PHE A 75 0.83 -12.06 1.37
C PHE A 75 0.27 -13.45 1.08
N ALA A 76 1.05 -14.35 0.48
CA ALA A 76 0.63 -15.73 0.24
C ALA A 76 0.30 -16.49 1.53
N ARG A 77 1.07 -16.25 2.61
CA ARG A 77 0.75 -16.82 3.94
C ARG A 77 -0.58 -16.25 4.47
N PHE A 78 -0.77 -14.94 4.37
CA PHE A 78 -2.01 -14.28 4.79
C PHE A 78 -3.22 -14.82 4.01
N ASP A 79 -3.09 -14.99 2.71
CA ASP A 79 -4.14 -15.54 1.84
C ASP A 79 -4.48 -17.00 2.21
N ALA A 80 -3.46 -17.83 2.46
CA ALA A 80 -3.67 -19.20 2.93
C ALA A 80 -4.36 -19.26 4.31
N GLU A 81 -4.08 -18.32 5.21
CA GLU A 81 -4.77 -18.19 6.50
C GLU A 81 -6.23 -17.76 6.32
N LEU A 82 -6.52 -16.86 5.38
CA LEU A 82 -7.89 -16.50 5.00
C LEU A 82 -8.63 -17.70 4.43
N ASP A 83 -8.03 -18.45 3.50
CA ASP A 83 -8.60 -19.67 2.94
C ASP A 83 -8.92 -20.71 4.02
N ALA A 84 -8.04 -20.89 5.00
CA ALA A 84 -8.26 -21.79 6.11
C ALA A 84 -9.39 -21.32 7.04
N ARG A 85 -9.54 -20.00 7.24
CA ARG A 85 -10.60 -19.40 8.05
C ARG A 85 -11.95 -19.41 7.35
N PHE A 86 -11.96 -19.25 6.02
CA PHE A 86 -13.16 -19.17 5.17
C PHE A 86 -13.08 -20.22 4.04
N PRO A 87 -13.27 -21.52 4.36
CA PRO A 87 -12.96 -22.62 3.45
C PRO A 87 -14.00 -22.81 2.33
N ASP A 88 -15.17 -22.19 2.41
CA ASP A 88 -16.26 -22.39 1.46
C ASP A 88 -16.92 -21.08 1.01
N GLU A 89 -17.62 -21.14 -0.13
CA GLU A 89 -18.28 -19.98 -0.75
C GLU A 89 -19.31 -19.32 0.17
N ALA A 90 -20.01 -20.11 1.00
CA ALA A 90 -20.99 -19.58 1.95
C ALA A 90 -20.30 -18.73 3.04
N SER A 91 -19.12 -19.13 3.49
CA SER A 91 -18.31 -18.37 4.44
C SER A 91 -17.67 -17.11 3.84
N ARG A 92 -17.42 -17.10 2.52
CA ARG A 92 -16.83 -15.96 1.79
C ARG A 92 -17.84 -14.90 1.36
N GLY A 93 -19.13 -15.23 1.37
CA GLY A 93 -20.20 -14.28 1.03
C GLY A 93 -20.64 -13.37 2.18
N GLY A 94 -20.04 -13.48 3.36
CA GLY A 94 -20.44 -12.75 4.56
C GLY A 94 -19.58 -11.51 4.87
N GLU A 95 -20.13 -10.61 5.68
CA GLU A 95 -19.45 -9.40 6.18
C GLU A 95 -18.11 -9.71 6.86
N ASP A 96 -18.01 -10.85 7.56
CA ASP A 96 -16.78 -11.29 8.23
C ASP A 96 -15.62 -11.53 7.24
N TYR A 97 -15.90 -12.07 6.06
CA TYR A 97 -14.89 -12.28 5.01
C TYR A 97 -14.52 -10.96 4.33
N GLU A 98 -15.51 -10.11 4.06
CA GLU A 98 -15.28 -8.79 3.49
C GLU A 98 -14.39 -7.95 4.40
N GLU A 99 -14.70 -7.91 5.71
CA GLU A 99 -13.84 -7.25 6.69
C GLU A 99 -12.45 -7.87 6.68
N ALA A 100 -12.34 -9.21 6.70
CA ALA A 100 -11.06 -9.91 6.83
C ALA A 100 -10.16 -9.86 5.58
N SER A 101 -10.72 -9.78 4.38
CA SER A 101 -9.97 -9.82 3.12
C SER A 101 -9.73 -8.42 2.53
N SER A 102 -10.52 -7.42 2.90
CA SER A 102 -10.43 -6.10 2.30
C SER A 102 -9.18 -5.32 2.70
N PHE A 103 -8.60 -4.65 1.70
CA PHE A 103 -7.54 -3.65 1.82
C PHE A 103 -8.09 -2.20 1.80
N TYR A 104 -9.40 -1.99 1.88
CA TYR A 104 -9.97 -0.65 1.82
C TYR A 104 -9.75 0.16 3.12
N ARG A 105 -9.57 1.48 2.93
CA ARG A 105 -9.65 2.53 3.96
C ARG A 105 -8.75 2.26 5.17
N ASP A 106 -9.37 1.93 6.30
CA ASP A 106 -8.73 1.84 7.62
C ASP A 106 -8.28 0.41 7.95
N LEU A 107 -8.55 -0.55 7.06
CA LEU A 107 -8.15 -1.95 7.22
C LEU A 107 -6.73 -2.21 6.73
N PHE A 108 -6.22 -1.40 5.80
CA PHE A 108 -4.87 -1.56 5.24
C PHE A 108 -3.77 -1.67 6.32
N PRO A 109 -3.68 -0.78 7.32
CA PRO A 109 -2.67 -0.89 8.38
C PRO A 109 -2.80 -2.19 9.19
N ARG A 110 -4.04 -2.66 9.40
CA ARG A 110 -4.33 -3.90 10.12
C ARG A 110 -3.86 -5.11 9.31
N ARG A 111 -4.13 -5.16 8.00
CA ARG A 111 -3.65 -6.25 7.11
C ARG A 111 -2.12 -6.30 7.08
N LEU A 112 -1.47 -5.15 7.00
CA LEU A 112 0.00 -5.05 7.06
C LEU A 112 0.57 -5.53 8.40
N ALA A 113 -0.11 -5.25 9.51
CA ALA A 113 0.26 -5.77 10.82
C ALA A 113 0.10 -7.30 10.91
N GLU A 114 -1.00 -7.85 10.38
CA GLU A 114 -1.26 -9.31 10.31
C GLU A 114 -0.22 -10.03 9.42
N MET A 115 0.27 -9.37 8.36
CA MET A 115 1.40 -9.84 7.56
C MET A 115 2.78 -9.74 8.27
N GLY A 116 2.83 -9.18 9.48
CA GLY A 116 4.01 -9.16 10.34
C GLY A 116 4.99 -8.02 10.06
N TYR A 117 4.56 -6.94 9.39
CA TYR A 117 5.43 -5.79 9.15
C TYR A 117 5.65 -4.92 10.41
N GLY A 118 4.63 -4.79 11.26
CA GLY A 118 4.72 -4.03 12.51
C GLY A 118 5.30 -2.62 12.31
N ALA A 119 6.15 -2.17 13.22
CA ALA A 119 6.75 -0.83 13.20
C ALA A 119 7.83 -0.60 12.13
N HIS A 120 8.18 -1.62 11.34
CA HIS A 120 9.22 -1.52 10.33
C HIS A 120 8.71 -1.05 8.98
N LEU A 121 7.40 -0.91 8.80
CA LEU A 121 6.83 -0.50 7.52
C LEU A 121 6.16 0.87 7.61
N LEU A 122 6.44 1.70 6.61
CA LEU A 122 5.71 2.93 6.32
C LEU A 122 4.88 2.74 5.04
N ALA A 123 3.56 2.83 5.17
CA ALA A 123 2.63 2.87 4.06
C ALA A 123 2.16 4.32 3.82
N LEU A 124 2.35 4.82 2.60
CA LEU A 124 1.89 6.13 2.16
C LEU A 124 0.68 5.94 1.25
N ARG A 125 -0.52 6.30 1.72
CA ARG A 125 -1.71 6.41 0.86
C ARG A 125 -1.74 7.80 0.24
N ILE A 126 -1.70 7.87 -1.08
CA ILE A 126 -1.76 9.13 -1.82
C ILE A 126 -3.04 9.17 -2.63
N THR A 127 -3.94 10.06 -2.25
CA THR A 127 -5.20 10.29 -2.96
C THR A 127 -5.04 11.47 -3.91
N TYR A 128 -5.37 11.28 -5.19
CA TYR A 128 -5.35 12.33 -6.21
C TYR A 128 -6.56 12.20 -7.12
N GLY A 129 -6.94 13.29 -7.80
CA GLY A 129 -8.15 13.31 -8.60
C GLY A 129 -8.08 14.27 -9.77
N GLY A 130 -8.83 13.94 -10.81
CA GLY A 130 -8.82 14.66 -12.08
C GLY A 130 -10.13 14.50 -12.85
N MET A 131 -10.14 14.98 -14.09
CA MET A 131 -11.29 14.87 -14.98
C MET A 131 -11.10 13.68 -15.93
N ALA A 132 -12.10 12.80 -16.00
CA ALA A 132 -12.24 11.76 -17.02
C ALA A 132 -13.47 12.03 -17.91
N GLU A 133 -13.67 11.26 -18.98
CA GLU A 133 -14.82 11.42 -19.91
C GLU A 133 -16.18 11.41 -19.20
N GLY A 134 -16.29 10.75 -18.04
CA GLY A 134 -17.51 10.64 -17.23
C GLY A 134 -17.67 11.66 -16.09
N GLY A 135 -16.70 12.57 -15.90
CA GLY A 135 -16.71 13.55 -14.80
C GLY A 135 -15.50 13.45 -13.87
N PRO A 136 -15.58 14.04 -12.65
CA PRO A 136 -14.48 14.01 -11.70
C PRO A 136 -14.27 12.60 -11.14
N VAL A 137 -13.02 12.16 -11.13
CA VAL A 137 -12.57 10.86 -10.61
C VAL A 137 -11.49 11.05 -9.55
N TRP A 138 -11.42 10.13 -8.60
CA TRP A 138 -10.43 10.12 -7.51
C TRP A 138 -9.86 8.72 -7.37
N PHE A 139 -8.55 8.64 -7.21
CA PHE A 139 -7.80 7.39 -7.04
C PHE A 139 -6.96 7.48 -5.78
N SER A 140 -6.59 6.34 -5.21
CA SER A 140 -5.72 6.28 -4.04
C SER A 140 -4.73 5.14 -4.16
N ASP A 141 -3.47 5.46 -4.41
CA ASP A 141 -2.41 4.47 -4.42
C ASP A 141 -1.79 4.34 -3.03
N VAL A 142 -1.32 3.14 -2.70
CA VAL A 142 -0.61 2.90 -1.44
C VAL A 142 0.79 2.36 -1.71
N TYR A 143 1.80 3.07 -1.23
CA TYR A 143 3.21 2.70 -1.35
C TYR A 143 3.73 2.21 -0.02
N GLY A 144 4.18 0.95 0.06
CA GLY A 144 4.77 0.37 1.25
C GLY A 144 6.30 0.38 1.20
N PHE A 145 6.94 1.02 2.18
CA PHE A 145 8.39 1.07 2.34
C PHE A 145 8.83 0.33 3.60
N ASP A 146 9.67 -0.68 3.45
CA ASP A 146 10.19 -1.49 4.55
C ASP A 146 11.53 -0.95 5.05
N TYR A 147 11.52 -0.43 6.26
CA TYR A 147 12.69 0.09 6.98
C TYR A 147 13.53 -1.02 7.60
N ALA A 148 13.05 -2.27 7.68
CA ALA A 148 13.89 -3.40 8.05
C ALA A 148 14.97 -3.69 7.00
N ALA A 149 14.78 -3.21 5.77
CA ALA A 149 15.77 -3.31 4.70
C ALA A 149 16.91 -2.29 4.81
N ILE A 150 16.86 -1.36 5.78
CA ILE A 150 17.98 -0.43 6.05
C ILE A 150 19.20 -1.26 6.47
N ARG A 151 20.25 -1.23 5.66
CA ARG A 151 21.55 -1.78 6.03
C ARG A 151 22.23 -0.83 7.01
N GLU A 152 23.01 -1.35 7.96
CA GLU A 152 23.75 -0.51 8.93
C GLU A 152 24.68 0.53 8.27
N ASP A 153 25.04 0.34 7.00
CA ASP A 153 25.88 1.26 6.20
C ASP A 153 25.09 2.42 5.53
N ASP A 154 23.75 2.39 5.54
CA ASP A 154 22.89 3.45 4.98
C ASP A 154 22.43 4.48 6.03
N ALA A 155 22.89 4.35 7.28
CA ALA A 155 22.69 5.35 8.33
C ALA A 155 23.72 6.50 8.16
N PRO A 156 23.29 7.77 8.11
CA PRO A 156 24.19 8.92 7.91
C PRO A 156 25.17 9.16 9.06
#